data_AF-A0A4W5JFH7-F1
#
_entry.id   AF-A0A4W5JFH7-F1
#
_cell.length_a   1.000
_cell.length_b   1.000
_cell.length_c   1.000
_cell.angle_alpha   90.00
_cell.angle_beta   90.00
_cell.angle_gamma   90.00
#
_symmetry.space_group_name_H-M   'P 1'
#
loop_
_entity.id
_entity.type
_entity.pdbx_description
1 polymer ?
#
loop_
_entity_poly.entity_id
_entity_poly.type
_entity_poly.pdbx_seq_one_letter_code
_entity_poly.pdbx_strand_id
1 'polypeptide(L)'
;MIECLKESKKQLSQRCHQRVFKLQEVEMLDPELDYQLMRVCKQMIKRFCTDADAKNMLQCLKQNKNSELMDPKCKQMITKRQITQNTDYRLNPVLRKACKADIPKFCQPILNKASDDSELEGQVIGCLKLKYADQRLSPDCEDQIRVILQESALDYRLDPQLQIHCAEEVSSHLSQGQFHIKLVLWDRSLQGSVNGVIY
;
A
#
# COMPACT_ATOMS: atom_id res chain seq x y z
N MET A 1 6.42 1.45 -22.47
CA MET A 1 5.15 2.04 -22.94
C MET A 1 4.04 1.88 -21.90
N ILE A 2 3.65 0.66 -21.50
CA ILE A 2 2.59 0.44 -20.50
C ILE A 2 2.87 1.09 -19.13
N GLU A 3 4.11 1.06 -18.61
CA GLU A 3 4.42 1.72 -17.32
C GLU A 3 4.20 3.23 -17.33
N CYS A 4 4.46 3.90 -18.46
CA CYS A 4 4.21 5.33 -18.61
C CYS A 4 2.70 5.62 -18.52
N LEU A 5 1.86 4.77 -19.16
CA LEU A 5 0.40 4.90 -19.02
C LEU A 5 -0.07 4.70 -17.57
N LYS A 6 0.54 3.77 -16.83
CA LYS A 6 0.24 3.55 -15.40
C LYS A 6 0.67 4.72 -14.51
N GLU A 7 1.67 5.49 -14.92
CA GLU A 7 2.16 6.68 -14.20
C GLU A 7 1.36 7.94 -14.54
N SER A 8 0.87 8.06 -15.79
CA SER A 8 0.15 9.24 -16.29
C SER A 8 -1.37 9.07 -16.35
N LYS A 9 -1.97 8.20 -15.50
CA LYS A 9 -3.40 7.85 -15.57
C LYS A 9 -4.36 9.04 -15.53
N LYS A 10 -4.03 10.08 -14.77
CA LYS A 10 -4.85 11.29 -14.64
C LYS A 10 -4.97 12.09 -15.95
N GLN A 11 -4.06 11.86 -16.90
CA GLN A 11 -4.03 12.54 -18.20
C GLN A 11 -4.62 11.66 -19.34
N LEU A 12 -5.04 10.44 -19.02
CA LEU A 12 -5.59 9.52 -20.01
C LEU A 12 -7.08 9.81 -20.25
N SER A 13 -7.55 9.50 -21.45
CA SER A 13 -8.99 9.42 -21.71
C SER A 13 -9.63 8.39 -20.78
N GLN A 14 -10.90 8.61 -20.41
CA GLN A 14 -11.67 7.73 -19.51
C GLN A 14 -11.58 6.25 -19.91
N ARG A 15 -11.78 5.95 -21.20
CA ARG A 15 -11.68 4.57 -21.73
C ARG A 15 -10.28 3.97 -21.55
N CYS A 16 -9.23 4.75 -21.75
CA CYS A 16 -7.86 4.28 -21.58
C CYS A 16 -7.53 4.07 -20.10
N HIS A 17 -7.93 5.02 -19.25
CA HIS A 17 -7.80 4.93 -17.80
C HIS A 17 -8.41 3.64 -17.26
N GLN A 18 -9.68 3.34 -17.59
CA GLN A 18 -10.37 2.11 -17.17
C GLN A 18 -9.59 0.85 -17.56
N ARG A 19 -9.06 0.80 -18.79
CA ARG A 19 -8.30 -0.36 -19.28
C ARG A 19 -6.97 -0.52 -18.57
N VAL A 20 -6.29 0.58 -18.28
CA VAL A 20 -5.05 0.57 -17.49
C VAL A 20 -5.32 0.12 -16.05
N PHE A 21 -6.40 0.62 -15.43
CA PHE A 21 -6.80 0.20 -14.09
C PHE A 21 -7.13 -1.30 -14.03
N LYS A 22 -7.88 -1.81 -15.02
CA LYS A 22 -8.19 -3.25 -15.12
C LYS A 22 -6.97 -4.12 -15.36
N LEU A 23 -6.02 -3.64 -16.18
CA LEU A 23 -4.74 -4.31 -16.34
C LEU A 23 -4.00 -4.42 -14.99
N GLN A 24 -3.97 -3.33 -14.21
CA GLN A 24 -3.33 -3.36 -12.89
C GLN A 24 -4.07 -4.26 -11.90
N GLU A 25 -5.40 -4.30 -11.92
CA GLU A 25 -6.17 -5.23 -11.09
C GLU A 25 -5.77 -6.69 -11.38
N VAL A 26 -5.60 -7.04 -12.66
CA VAL A 26 -5.13 -8.38 -13.08
C VAL A 26 -3.69 -8.65 -12.64
N GLU A 27 -2.77 -7.71 -12.88
CA GLU A 27 -1.37 -7.83 -12.44
C GLU A 27 -1.20 -7.90 -10.92
N MET A 28 -2.09 -7.26 -10.15
CA MET A 28 -2.06 -7.33 -8.68
C MET A 28 -2.56 -8.68 -8.17
N LEU A 29 -3.54 -9.29 -8.87
CA LEU A 29 -4.03 -10.64 -8.58
C LEU A 29 -3.02 -11.72 -8.96
N ASP A 30 -2.27 -11.51 -10.04
CA ASP A 30 -1.23 -12.40 -10.53
C ASP A 30 0.06 -11.61 -10.88
N PRO A 31 0.97 -11.45 -9.90
CA PRO A 31 2.21 -10.70 -10.09
C PRO A 31 3.15 -11.25 -11.18
N GLU A 32 2.97 -12.49 -11.64
CA GLU A 32 3.74 -13.03 -12.76
C GLU A 32 3.40 -12.33 -14.09
N LEU A 33 2.18 -11.81 -14.21
CA LEU A 33 1.74 -11.03 -15.36
C LEU A 33 2.31 -9.60 -15.36
N ASP A 34 2.82 -9.13 -14.22
CA ASP A 34 3.58 -7.88 -14.15
C ASP A 34 5.01 -8.10 -14.64
N TYR A 35 5.17 -8.10 -15.96
CA TYR A 35 6.47 -8.30 -16.60
C TYR A 35 7.56 -7.34 -16.10
N GLN A 36 7.20 -6.11 -15.69
CA GLN A 36 8.18 -5.15 -15.19
C GLN A 36 8.68 -5.53 -13.81
N LEU A 37 7.78 -5.93 -12.91
CA LEU A 37 8.16 -6.51 -11.62
C LEU A 37 9.06 -7.73 -11.83
N MET A 38 8.61 -8.71 -12.62
CA MET A 38 9.33 -9.96 -12.84
C MET A 38 10.71 -9.74 -13.47
N ARG A 39 10.83 -8.80 -14.41
CA ARG A 39 12.10 -8.48 -15.07
C ARG A 39 13.06 -7.75 -14.12
N VAL A 40 12.60 -6.71 -13.44
CA VAL A 40 13.45 -5.88 -12.56
C VAL A 40 13.87 -6.70 -11.33
N CYS A 41 12.98 -7.51 -10.78
CA CYS A 41 13.23 -8.31 -9.60
C CYS A 41 13.77 -9.72 -9.87
N LYS A 42 14.06 -10.09 -11.14
CA LYS A 42 14.43 -11.47 -11.53
C LYS A 42 15.49 -12.11 -10.62
N GLN A 43 16.54 -11.38 -10.28
CA GLN A 43 17.62 -11.90 -9.44
C GLN A 43 17.19 -12.07 -7.97
N MET A 44 16.34 -11.17 -7.48
CA MET A 44 15.82 -11.21 -6.11
C MET A 44 14.79 -12.31 -5.95
N ILE A 45 13.97 -12.54 -6.97
CA ILE A 45 13.03 -13.68 -7.03
C ILE A 45 13.81 -14.99 -6.89
N LYS A 46 14.87 -15.19 -7.69
CA LYS A 46 15.73 -16.38 -7.60
C LYS A 46 16.45 -16.53 -6.27
N ARG A 47 16.67 -15.43 -5.54
CA ARG A 47 17.39 -15.45 -4.26
C ARG A 47 16.49 -15.72 -3.08
N PHE A 48 15.30 -15.12 -3.05
CA PHE A 48 14.43 -15.10 -1.86
C PHE A 48 13.11 -15.85 -2.05
N CYS A 49 12.67 -16.06 -3.28
CA CYS A 49 11.30 -16.47 -3.60
C CYS A 49 11.27 -17.67 -4.57
N THR A 50 12.23 -18.59 -4.46
CA THR A 50 12.32 -19.79 -5.32
C THR A 50 11.09 -20.68 -5.23
N ASP A 51 10.53 -20.80 -4.04
CA ASP A 51 9.40 -21.69 -3.74
C ASP A 51 8.08 -20.93 -3.60
N ALA A 52 8.07 -19.63 -3.90
CA ALA A 52 6.87 -18.82 -3.82
C ALA A 52 5.93 -19.15 -4.99
N ASP A 53 4.66 -19.40 -4.69
CA ASP A 53 3.59 -19.43 -5.69
C ASP A 53 3.57 -18.09 -6.47
N ALA A 54 3.33 -18.14 -7.78
CA ALA A 54 3.27 -16.98 -8.65
C ALA A 54 2.37 -15.86 -8.08
N LYS A 55 1.22 -16.22 -7.50
CA LYS A 55 0.25 -15.29 -6.89
C LYS A 55 0.78 -14.60 -5.64
N ASN A 56 1.76 -15.21 -4.97
CA ASN A 56 2.37 -14.70 -3.74
C ASN A 56 3.73 -14.04 -3.99
N MET A 57 4.18 -13.95 -5.26
CA MET A 57 5.50 -13.43 -5.60
C MET A 57 5.74 -12.02 -5.05
N LEU A 58 4.79 -11.10 -5.23
CA LEU A 58 4.89 -9.74 -4.69
C LEU A 58 4.95 -9.75 -3.15
N GLN A 59 4.20 -10.64 -2.48
CA GLN A 59 4.21 -10.73 -1.02
C GLN A 59 5.56 -11.26 -0.50
N CYS A 60 6.13 -12.27 -1.15
CA CYS A 60 7.48 -12.75 -0.81
C CYS A 60 8.54 -11.65 -1.00
N LEU A 61 8.48 -10.92 -2.11
CA LEU A 61 9.38 -9.79 -2.37
C LEU A 61 9.24 -8.69 -1.31
N LYS A 62 8.01 -8.38 -0.87
CA LYS A 62 7.76 -7.42 0.23
C LYS A 62 8.40 -7.85 1.54
N GLN A 63 8.27 -9.12 1.92
CA GLN A 63 8.86 -9.66 3.16
C GLN A 63 10.38 -9.56 3.17
N ASN A 64 11.02 -9.66 2.01
CA ASN A 64 12.47 -9.57 1.86
C ASN A 64 12.97 -8.16 1.46
N LYS A 65 12.08 -7.18 1.29
CA LYS A 65 12.38 -5.84 0.74
C LYS A 65 13.49 -5.08 1.47
N ASN A 66 13.63 -5.31 2.77
CA ASN A 66 14.60 -4.61 3.63
C ASN A 66 15.88 -5.40 3.89
N SER A 67 16.06 -6.57 3.27
CA SER A 67 17.32 -7.31 3.29
C SER A 67 18.46 -6.47 2.70
N GLU A 68 19.64 -6.54 3.29
CA GLU A 68 20.86 -5.89 2.77
C GLU A 68 21.25 -6.43 1.39
N LEU A 69 20.84 -7.66 1.09
CA LEU A 69 21.07 -8.34 -0.18
C LEU A 69 20.01 -7.99 -1.24
N MET A 70 19.05 -7.12 -0.92
CA MET A 70 18.00 -6.67 -1.85
C MET A 70 18.55 -5.67 -2.87
N ASP A 71 18.35 -5.97 -4.15
CA ASP A 71 18.71 -5.06 -5.23
C ASP A 71 17.92 -3.74 -5.11
N PRO A 72 18.59 -2.57 -5.15
CA PRO A 72 17.92 -1.28 -4.99
C PRO A 72 16.84 -0.99 -6.03
N LYS A 73 17.00 -1.45 -7.28
CA LYS A 73 15.98 -1.25 -8.33
C LYS A 73 14.77 -2.14 -8.09
N CYS A 74 14.98 -3.38 -7.64
CA CYS A 74 13.88 -4.23 -7.20
C CYS A 74 13.17 -3.65 -5.98
N LYS A 75 13.90 -3.15 -4.97
CA LYS A 75 13.32 -2.46 -3.81
C LYS A 75 12.43 -1.28 -4.22
N GLN A 76 12.89 -0.47 -5.17
CA GLN A 76 12.09 0.63 -5.73
C GLN A 76 10.84 0.12 -6.45
N MET A 77 10.96 -0.95 -7.25
CA MET A 77 9.83 -1.56 -7.95
C MET A 77 8.78 -2.11 -6.98
N ILE A 78 9.20 -2.84 -5.94
CA ILE A 78 8.32 -3.34 -4.87
C ILE A 78 7.59 -2.16 -4.21
N THR A 79 8.31 -1.08 -3.90
CA THR A 79 7.73 0.13 -3.31
C THR A 79 6.68 0.74 -4.22
N LYS A 80 6.96 0.88 -5.53
CA LYS A 80 5.99 1.40 -6.51
C LYS A 80 4.71 0.58 -6.54
N ARG A 81 4.81 -0.75 -6.43
CA ARG A 81 3.63 -1.63 -6.35
C ARG A 81 2.90 -1.49 -5.02
N GLN A 82 3.59 -1.39 -3.89
CA GLN A 82 2.94 -1.10 -2.60
C GLN A 82 2.19 0.24 -2.60
N ILE A 83 2.77 1.30 -3.19
CA ILE A 83 2.08 2.59 -3.36
C ILE A 83 0.79 2.37 -4.15
N THR A 84 0.89 1.68 -5.29
CA THR A 84 -0.27 1.37 -6.15
C THR A 84 -1.35 0.55 -5.42
N GLN A 85 -0.96 -0.42 -4.59
CA GLN A 85 -1.90 -1.17 -3.76
C GLN A 85 -2.64 -0.27 -2.77
N ASN A 86 -1.98 0.77 -2.26
CA ASN A 86 -2.56 1.64 -1.26
C ASN A 86 -3.43 2.75 -1.86
N THR A 87 -3.34 3.05 -3.17
CA THR A 87 -4.20 4.05 -3.82
C THR A 87 -5.63 3.55 -4.03
N ASP A 88 -5.88 2.25 -4.05
CA ASP A 88 -7.22 1.72 -4.23
C ASP A 88 -7.34 0.29 -3.67
N TYR A 89 -8.36 0.02 -2.85
CA TYR A 89 -8.56 -1.31 -2.26
C TYR A 89 -8.74 -2.40 -3.32
N ARG A 90 -9.22 -2.05 -4.53
CA ARG A 90 -9.39 -2.99 -5.65
C ARG A 90 -8.05 -3.46 -6.21
N LEU A 91 -6.98 -2.66 -6.05
CA LEU A 91 -5.61 -2.99 -6.45
C LEU A 91 -4.83 -3.72 -5.35
N ASN A 92 -5.44 -3.97 -4.19
CA ASN A 92 -4.85 -4.73 -3.09
C ASN A 92 -5.67 -5.99 -2.79
N PRO A 93 -5.39 -7.13 -3.44
CA PRO A 93 -6.19 -8.33 -3.29
C PRO A 93 -6.16 -8.93 -1.88
N VAL A 94 -5.04 -8.77 -1.16
CA VAL A 94 -4.92 -9.21 0.24
C VAL A 94 -5.86 -8.42 1.13
N LEU A 95 -5.84 -7.09 1.03
CA LEU A 95 -6.77 -6.21 1.75
C LEU A 95 -8.22 -6.47 1.36
N ARG A 96 -8.51 -6.54 0.06
CA ARG A 96 -9.88 -6.77 -0.45
C ARG A 96 -10.46 -8.09 0.07
N LYS A 97 -9.63 -9.13 0.19
CA LYS A 97 -10.04 -10.42 0.76
C LYS A 97 -10.29 -10.32 2.26
N ALA A 98 -9.32 -9.78 3.01
CA ALA A 98 -9.38 -9.68 4.47
C ALA A 98 -10.54 -8.78 4.95
N CYS A 99 -10.75 -7.64 4.27
CA CYS A 99 -11.76 -6.65 4.63
C CYS A 99 -13.06 -6.76 3.82
N LYS A 100 -13.34 -7.94 3.23
CA LYS A 100 -14.49 -8.14 2.32
C LYS A 100 -15.83 -7.74 2.95
N ALA A 101 -16.02 -8.02 4.24
CA ALA A 101 -17.25 -7.67 4.97
C ALA A 101 -17.22 -6.24 5.51
N ASP A 102 -16.05 -5.74 5.91
CA ASP A 102 -15.89 -4.43 6.56
C ASP A 102 -16.02 -3.25 5.59
N ILE A 103 -15.52 -3.40 4.36
CA ILE A 103 -15.55 -2.35 3.33
C ILE A 103 -16.99 -1.87 3.05
N PRO A 104 -17.95 -2.73 2.65
CA PRO A 104 -19.32 -2.30 2.43
C PRO A 104 -20.03 -1.92 3.74
N LYS A 105 -19.62 -2.46 4.89
CA LYS A 105 -20.24 -2.14 6.19
C LYS A 105 -19.90 -0.73 6.66
N PHE A 106 -18.66 -0.30 6.51
CA PHE A 106 -18.17 0.95 7.11
C PHE A 106 -17.84 2.05 6.11
N CYS A 107 -17.44 1.68 4.90
CA CYS A 107 -16.95 2.62 3.89
C CYS A 107 -17.94 2.82 2.72
N GLN A 108 -19.18 2.34 2.86
CA GLN A 108 -20.24 2.52 1.85
C GLN A 108 -20.44 3.98 1.39
N PRO A 109 -20.39 5.00 2.27
CA PRO A 109 -20.54 6.39 1.82
C PRO A 109 -19.47 6.83 0.83
N ILE A 110 -18.26 6.26 0.89
CA ILE A 110 -17.18 6.51 -0.07
C ILE A 110 -17.49 5.80 -1.39
N LEU A 111 -17.91 4.53 -1.32
CA LEU A 111 -18.28 3.74 -2.50
C LEU A 111 -19.44 4.35 -3.27
N ASN A 112 -20.44 4.91 -2.58
CA ASN A 112 -21.60 5.54 -3.21
C ASN A 112 -21.25 6.86 -3.94
N LYS A 113 -20.15 7.52 -3.53
CA LYS A 113 -19.66 8.75 -4.18
C LYS A 113 -18.73 8.46 -5.35
N ALA A 114 -18.21 7.24 -5.43
CA ALA A 114 -17.34 6.82 -6.51
C ALA A 114 -18.16 6.61 -7.78
N SER A 115 -17.76 7.23 -8.88
CA SER A 115 -18.17 6.73 -10.19
C SER A 115 -17.41 5.43 -10.48
N ASP A 116 -17.97 4.55 -11.30
CA ASP A 116 -17.32 3.30 -11.73
C ASP A 116 -15.90 3.53 -12.29
N ASP A 117 -15.64 4.75 -12.75
CA ASP A 117 -14.44 5.17 -13.46
C ASP A 117 -13.45 5.95 -12.60
N SER A 118 -13.79 6.20 -11.33
CA SER A 118 -12.94 6.94 -10.41
C SER A 118 -12.10 6.00 -9.55
N GLU A 119 -10.80 6.28 -9.48
CA GLU A 119 -9.95 5.72 -8.43
C GLU A 119 -10.30 6.38 -7.09
N LEU A 120 -10.19 5.61 -6.01
CA LEU A 120 -10.60 6.06 -4.69
C LEU A 120 -9.49 6.79 -3.92
N GLU A 121 -8.30 6.92 -4.51
CA GLU A 121 -7.16 7.67 -3.98
C GLU A 121 -6.82 7.34 -2.51
N GLY A 122 -7.04 6.09 -2.09
CA GLY A 122 -6.77 5.59 -0.74
C GLY A 122 -7.87 5.89 0.27
N GLN A 123 -8.99 6.52 -0.11
CA GLN A 123 -10.07 6.90 0.80
C GLN A 123 -10.66 5.70 1.56
N VAL A 124 -10.84 4.55 0.90
CA VAL A 124 -11.34 3.33 1.57
C VAL A 124 -10.34 2.81 2.61
N ILE A 125 -9.04 2.85 2.32
CA ILE A 125 -8.01 2.45 3.28
C ILE A 125 -7.98 3.42 4.46
N GLY A 126 -8.08 4.73 4.21
CA GLY A 126 -8.22 5.75 5.26
C GLY A 126 -9.44 5.50 6.16
N CYS A 127 -10.59 5.19 5.57
CA CYS A 127 -11.80 4.79 6.30
C CYS A 127 -11.55 3.56 7.18
N LEU A 128 -10.90 2.51 6.66
CA LEU A 128 -10.57 1.31 7.44
C LEU A 128 -9.59 1.62 8.58
N LYS A 129 -8.58 2.49 8.38
CA LYS A 129 -7.68 2.96 9.44
C LYS A 129 -8.43 3.64 10.59
N LEU A 130 -9.44 4.46 10.28
CA LEU A 130 -10.30 5.06 11.30
C LEU A 130 -11.10 3.99 12.08
N LYS A 131 -11.63 2.99 11.39
CA LYS A 131 -12.39 1.91 12.03
C LYS A 131 -11.53 0.92 12.83
N TYR A 132 -10.25 0.78 12.45
CA TYR A 132 -9.24 0.10 13.24
C TYR A 132 -9.04 0.82 14.59
N ALA A 133 -8.90 2.16 14.59
CA ALA A 133 -8.78 2.94 15.82
C ALA A 133 -10.02 2.83 16.73
N ASP A 134 -11.20 2.69 16.13
CA ASP A 134 -12.47 2.45 16.82
C ASP A 134 -12.65 1.00 17.30
N GLN A 135 -11.75 0.06 16.97
CA GLN A 135 -11.87 -1.39 17.25
C GLN A 135 -13.14 -2.03 16.67
N ARG A 136 -13.51 -1.65 15.44
CA ARG A 136 -14.78 -2.08 14.80
C ARG A 136 -14.61 -3.07 13.65
N LEU A 137 -13.37 -3.36 13.26
CA LEU A 137 -13.07 -4.26 12.14
C LEU A 137 -13.19 -5.72 12.54
N SER A 138 -13.42 -6.59 11.56
CA SER A 138 -13.21 -8.04 11.73
C SER A 138 -11.74 -8.36 12.03
N PRO A 139 -11.41 -9.49 12.71
CA PRO A 139 -10.03 -9.86 13.02
C PRO A 139 -9.11 -9.90 11.79
N ASP A 140 -9.55 -10.54 10.70
CA ASP A 140 -8.78 -10.62 9.46
C ASP A 140 -8.47 -9.23 8.88
N CYS A 141 -9.47 -8.33 8.89
CA CYS A 141 -9.29 -6.97 8.40
C CYS A 141 -8.41 -6.13 9.33
N GLU A 142 -8.54 -6.31 10.65
CA GLU A 142 -7.71 -5.65 11.66
C GLU A 142 -6.23 -5.98 11.45
N ASP A 143 -5.90 -7.26 11.28
CA ASP A 143 -4.53 -7.72 11.05
C ASP A 143 -3.95 -7.12 9.76
N GLN A 144 -4.74 -7.10 8.69
CA GLN A 144 -4.27 -6.53 7.43
C GLN A 144 -4.11 -5.00 7.49
N ILE A 145 -4.96 -4.30 8.23
CA ILE A 145 -4.79 -2.86 8.46
C ILE A 145 -3.59 -2.57 9.35
N ARG A 146 -3.30 -3.42 10.34
CA ARG A 146 -2.09 -3.33 11.17
C ARG A 146 -0.82 -3.40 10.31
N VAL A 147 -0.76 -4.34 9.36
CA VAL A 147 0.35 -4.45 8.40
C VAL A 147 0.47 -3.17 7.57
N ILE A 148 -0.63 -2.63 7.03
CA ILE A 148 -0.61 -1.38 6.25
C ILE A 148 -0.11 -0.21 7.10
N LEU A 149 -0.56 -0.09 8.36
CA LEU A 149 -0.11 0.98 9.27
C LEU A 149 1.40 0.88 9.54
N GLN A 150 1.92 -0.32 9.80
CA GLN A 150 3.35 -0.55 10.00
C GLN A 150 4.16 -0.20 8.74
N GLU A 151 3.72 -0.65 7.56
CA GLU A 151 4.36 -0.33 6.29
C GLU A 151 4.36 1.19 6.02
N SER A 152 3.22 1.86 6.21
CA SER A 152 3.08 3.32 6.03
C SER A 152 3.95 4.13 6.98
N ALA A 153 4.18 3.64 8.20
CA ALA A 153 5.01 4.35 9.16
C ALA A 153 6.51 4.24 8.87
N LEU A 154 6.94 3.17 8.19
CA LEU A 154 8.32 3.04 7.70
C LEU A 154 8.55 3.78 6.38
N ASP A 155 7.50 3.99 5.58
CA ASP A 155 7.56 4.70 4.31
C ASP A 155 6.26 5.47 4.08
N TYR A 156 6.30 6.78 4.40
CA TYR A 156 5.14 7.68 4.33
C TYR A 156 4.52 7.77 2.91
N ARG A 157 5.27 7.40 1.86
CA ARG A 157 4.76 7.32 0.47
C ARG A 157 3.69 6.25 0.31
N LEU A 158 3.65 5.29 1.22
CA LEU A 158 2.62 4.25 1.27
C LEU A 158 1.32 4.74 1.92
N ASP A 159 1.19 6.01 2.29
CA ASP A 159 -0.07 6.62 2.72
C ASP A 159 -0.54 7.67 1.69
N PRO A 160 -1.43 7.32 0.75
CA PRO A 160 -1.88 8.24 -0.29
C PRO A 160 -2.66 9.44 0.25
N GLN A 161 -3.39 9.29 1.36
CA GLN A 161 -4.11 10.42 1.94
C GLN A 161 -3.12 11.43 2.54
N LEU A 162 -2.06 10.96 3.19
CA LEU A 162 -0.97 11.82 3.63
C LEU A 162 -0.26 12.49 2.44
N GLN A 163 0.02 11.76 1.35
CA GLN A 163 0.61 12.35 0.14
C GLN A 163 -0.24 13.47 -0.45
N ILE A 164 -1.57 13.30 -0.47
CA ILE A 164 -2.49 14.26 -1.08
C ILE A 164 -2.66 15.49 -0.19
N HIS A 165 -2.90 15.30 1.10
CA HIS A 165 -3.25 16.39 2.01
C HIS A 165 -2.03 17.13 2.59
N CYS A 166 -0.84 16.51 2.56
CA CYS A 166 0.39 17.09 3.09
C CYS A 166 1.49 17.24 2.01
N ALA A 167 1.11 17.35 0.74
CA ALA A 167 2.06 17.38 -0.38
C ALA A 167 3.09 18.52 -0.27
N GLU A 168 2.65 19.69 0.21
CA GLU A 168 3.48 20.89 0.34
C GLU A 168 4.49 20.73 1.48
N GLU A 169 4.04 20.27 2.65
CA GLU A 169 4.87 20.04 3.83
C GLU A 169 5.87 18.91 3.59
N VAL A 170 5.43 17.82 2.95
CA VAL A 170 6.33 16.73 2.55
C VAL A 170 7.45 17.27 1.66
N SER A 171 7.11 18.09 0.66
CA SER A 171 8.09 18.66 -0.27
C SER A 171 9.06 19.62 0.42
N SER A 172 8.56 20.46 1.33
CA SER A 172 9.38 21.42 2.07
C SER A 172 10.30 20.74 3.09
N HIS A 173 9.81 19.78 3.87
CA HIS A 173 10.57 19.16 4.95
C HIS A 173 11.54 18.06 4.48
N LEU A 174 11.26 17.37 3.36
CA LEU A 174 12.22 16.43 2.77
C LEU A 174 13.42 17.12 2.13
N SER A 175 13.25 18.37 1.68
CA SER A 175 14.38 19.20 1.26
C SER A 175 15.27 19.62 2.46
N GLN A 176 14.75 19.52 3.68
CA GLN A 176 15.40 19.91 4.94
C GLN A 176 15.90 18.71 5.77
N GLY A 177 15.70 17.47 5.32
CA GLY A 177 16.33 16.27 5.90
C GLY A 177 15.83 15.84 7.28
N GLN A 178 14.63 16.24 7.72
CA GLN A 178 14.21 16.06 9.12
C GLN A 178 12.94 15.22 9.27
N PHE A 179 13.06 13.89 9.23
CA PHE A 179 12.04 12.98 9.79
C PHE A 179 12.68 11.72 10.37
N HIS A 180 12.95 11.72 11.67
CA HIS A 180 12.96 10.50 12.48
C HIS A 180 11.55 10.31 13.03
N ILE A 181 10.71 9.52 12.35
CA ILE A 181 9.38 9.15 12.88
C ILE A 181 9.61 8.04 13.91
N LYS A 182 9.61 8.38 15.20
CA LYS A 182 9.46 7.39 16.28
C LYS A 182 8.02 6.87 16.22
N LEU A 183 7.85 5.65 15.72
CA LEU A 183 6.63 4.87 15.84
C LEU A 183 6.34 4.64 17.34
N VAL A 184 5.39 5.39 17.90
CA VAL A 184 4.80 5.04 19.19
C VAL A 184 3.90 3.83 18.95
N LEU A 185 4.36 2.66 19.39
CA LEU A 185 3.51 1.49 19.54
C LEU A 185 2.48 1.80 20.64
N TRP A 186 1.23 2.04 20.24
CA TRP A 186 0.10 2.07 21.16
C TRP A 186 -0.22 0.63 21.59
N ASP A 187 0.40 0.18 22.68
CA ASP A 187 -0.07 -0.99 23.43
C ASP A 187 -1.18 -0.55 24.40
N ARG A 188 -2.41 -1.04 24.19
CA ARG A 188 -3.58 -0.77 25.06
C ARG A 188 -3.59 -1.62 26.33
N SER A 189 -2.53 -2.37 26.61
CA SER A 189 -2.51 -3.35 27.72
C SER A 189 -1.93 -2.81 29.03
N LEU A 190 -1.46 -1.56 29.10
CA LEU A 190 -0.86 -1.00 30.31
C LEU A 190 -1.50 0.35 30.69
N GLN A 191 -2.50 0.32 31.56
CA GLN A 191 -2.74 1.42 32.48
C GLN A 191 -1.58 1.45 33.48
N GLY A 192 -0.51 2.18 33.14
CA GLY A 192 0.66 2.30 34.00
C GLY A 192 1.70 3.21 33.37
N SER A 193 1.85 4.40 33.94
CA SER A 193 2.85 5.41 33.62
C SER A 193 4.25 4.83 33.40
N VAL A 194 4.91 5.19 32.29
CA VAL A 194 6.37 5.14 32.21
C VAL A 194 6.89 6.42 31.55
N ASN A 195 7.39 7.32 32.40
CA ASN A 195 8.32 8.36 32.01
C ASN A 195 9.60 7.70 31.47
N GLY A 196 10.01 8.07 30.25
CA GLY A 196 11.27 7.58 29.69
C GLY A 196 11.57 8.19 28.33
N VAL A 197 12.21 9.36 28.33
CA VAL A 197 12.94 9.87 27.17
C VAL A 197 14.27 9.12 27.11
N ILE A 198 14.58 8.49 25.98
CA ILE A 198 15.94 8.04 25.66
C ILE A 198 16.28 8.56 24.27
N TYR A 199 17.44 9.22 24.22
CA TYR A 199 18.06 9.94 23.10
C TYR A 199 18.05 9.12 21.80
#